data_AF-A0AA43RUV8-F1
#
_entry.id   AF-A0AA43RUV8-F1
#
_cell.length_a   1.000
_cell.length_b   1.000
_cell.length_c   1.000
_cell.angle_alpha   90.00
_cell.angle_beta   90.00
_cell.angle_gamma   90.00
#
_symmetry.space_group_name_H-M   'P 1'
#
loop_
_entity.id
_entity.type
_entity.pdbx_description
1 polymer ?
#
loop_
_entity_poly.entity_id
_entity_poly.type
_entity_poly.pdbx_seq_one_letter_code
_entity_poly.pdbx_strand_id
1 'polypeptide(L)'
;MKASVLNKSILSIVFVFICSMAINAASPRSYIYDTKEENGKIVSKTVFTNDNGLLNKQVMYEFTYDKDGKVAEKKARRWNKASETWEPFYLISYQYDNENGTIHSVYGMWDKKTNAYDLNIQEMTLSSSNYEEIFS
;
A
#
# COMPACT_ATOMS: atom_id res chain seq x y z
N MET A 1 7.89 1.49 52.42
CA MET A 1 8.09 0.55 51.29
C MET A 1 8.10 1.35 50.00
N LYS A 2 9.11 1.18 49.16
CA LYS A 2 9.23 1.86 47.86
C LYS A 2 8.32 1.17 46.85
N ALA A 3 7.35 1.88 46.28
CA ALA A 3 6.51 1.36 45.21
C ALA A 3 7.33 1.32 43.91
N SER A 4 7.60 0.11 43.44
CA SER A 4 8.31 -0.12 42.18
C SER A 4 7.45 0.34 41.01
N VAL A 5 7.97 1.27 40.21
CA VAL A 5 7.38 1.66 38.94
C VAL A 5 7.62 0.51 37.96
N LEU A 6 6.56 -0.25 37.65
CA LEU A 6 6.54 -1.23 36.59
C LEU A 6 6.61 -0.48 35.25
N ASN A 7 7.82 -0.44 34.66
CA ASN A 7 8.03 0.04 33.30
C ASN A 7 7.17 -0.76 32.34
N LYS A 8 6.14 -0.11 31.78
CA LYS A 8 5.38 -0.62 30.64
C LYS A 8 6.29 -0.61 29.43
N SER A 9 6.99 -1.73 29.20
CA SER A 9 7.74 -1.94 27.98
C SER A 9 6.74 -2.00 26.82
N ILE A 10 6.66 -0.92 26.05
CA ILE A 10 5.88 -0.86 24.81
C ILE A 10 6.63 -1.77 23.83
N LEU A 11 6.09 -2.97 23.64
CA LEU A 11 6.56 -3.90 22.63
C LEU A 11 6.21 -3.30 21.26
N SER A 12 7.05 -2.39 20.74
CA SER A 12 6.96 -1.92 19.36
C SER A 12 7.33 -3.07 18.44
N ILE A 13 6.33 -3.86 18.06
CA ILE A 13 6.46 -4.82 16.97
C ILE A 13 6.51 -3.98 15.69
N VAL A 14 7.71 -3.68 15.22
CA VAL A 14 7.95 -3.14 13.88
C VAL A 14 7.63 -4.28 12.91
N PHE A 15 6.38 -4.37 12.46
CA PHE A 15 6.03 -5.15 11.27
C PHE A 15 6.52 -4.35 10.07
N VAL A 16 7.70 -4.72 9.57
CA VAL A 16 8.15 -4.29 8.25
C VAL A 16 7.18 -4.90 7.24
N PHE A 17 6.12 -4.14 6.89
CA PHE A 17 5.15 -4.52 5.86
C PHE A 17 5.74 -4.19 4.48
N ILE A 18 6.88 -4.81 4.16
CA ILE A 18 7.20 -5.03 2.76
C ILE A 18 6.18 -6.06 2.32
N CYS A 19 5.16 -5.64 1.58
CA CYS A 19 4.21 -6.54 0.95
C CYS A 19 4.89 -7.30 -0.20
N SER A 20 6.01 -7.97 0.07
CA SER A 20 6.50 -9.08 -0.73
C SER A 20 5.55 -10.22 -0.43
N MET A 21 4.54 -10.43 -1.27
CA MET A 21 3.69 -11.62 -1.18
C MET A 21 4.59 -12.86 -1.21
N ALA A 22 4.84 -13.46 -0.05
CA ALA A 22 5.56 -14.72 0.06
C ALA A 22 4.76 -15.80 -0.69
N ILE A 23 5.38 -16.37 -1.72
CA ILE A 23 4.79 -17.41 -2.58
C ILE A 23 4.62 -18.68 -1.74
N ASN A 24 3.39 -18.97 -1.31
CA ASN A 24 3.08 -20.26 -0.71
C ASN A 24 2.76 -21.26 -1.85
N ALA A 25 3.63 -22.25 -2.05
CA ALA A 25 3.57 -23.21 -3.16
C ALA A 25 2.39 -24.21 -3.11
N ALA A 26 1.41 -24.02 -2.23
CA ALA A 26 0.25 -24.91 -2.09
C ALA A 26 -0.78 -24.77 -3.23
N SER A 27 -0.74 -23.67 -3.99
CA SER A 27 -1.40 -23.50 -5.29
C SER A 27 -0.78 -22.26 -5.92
N PRO A 28 -0.18 -22.29 -7.12
CA PRO A 28 0.29 -21.07 -7.77
C PRO A 28 -0.93 -20.19 -8.10
N ARG A 29 -1.30 -19.28 -7.20
CA ARG A 29 -2.28 -18.23 -7.53
C ARG A 29 -1.61 -17.35 -8.57
N SER A 30 -2.06 -17.48 -9.81
CA SER A 30 -1.64 -16.60 -10.88
C SER A 30 -2.32 -15.24 -10.70
N TYR A 31 -1.51 -14.19 -10.61
CA TYR A 31 -2.01 -12.82 -10.59
C TYR A 31 -2.01 -12.25 -12.00
N ILE A 32 -3.08 -11.52 -12.33
CA ILE A 32 -3.22 -10.80 -13.60
C ILE A 32 -3.41 -9.33 -13.28
N TYR A 33 -2.80 -8.47 -14.08
CA TYR A 33 -2.76 -7.03 -13.86
C TYR A 33 -3.39 -6.31 -15.04
N ASP A 34 -4.38 -5.48 -14.77
CA ASP A 34 -4.90 -4.50 -15.72
C ASP A 34 -4.29 -3.14 -15.36
N THR A 35 -3.41 -2.62 -16.23
CA THR A 35 -2.68 -1.37 -15.98
C THR A 35 -3.16 -0.32 -16.95
N LYS A 36 -3.67 0.79 -16.43
CA LYS A 36 -4.09 1.94 -17.21
C LYS A 36 -3.00 3.01 -17.17
N GLU A 37 -2.58 3.44 -18.35
CA GLU A 37 -1.60 4.50 -18.53
C GLU A 37 -2.22 5.71 -19.25
N GLU A 38 -1.85 6.91 -18.82
CA GLU A 38 -2.20 8.17 -19.47
C GLU A 38 -0.94 9.03 -19.58
N ASN A 39 -0.62 9.51 -20.78
CA ASN A 39 0.57 10.34 -21.04
C ASN A 39 1.89 9.73 -20.50
N GLY A 40 2.05 8.41 -20.61
CA GLY A 40 3.23 7.69 -20.13
C GLY A 40 3.30 7.49 -18.61
N LYS A 41 2.21 7.74 -17.88
CA LYS A 41 2.10 7.55 -16.44
C LYS A 41 1.04 6.50 -16.11
N ILE A 42 1.36 5.57 -15.21
CA ILE A 42 0.39 4.59 -14.69
C ILE A 42 -0.60 5.32 -13.76
N VAL A 43 -1.83 5.52 -14.21
CA VAL A 43 -2.87 6.17 -13.39
C VAL A 43 -3.66 5.17 -12.55
N SER A 44 -3.72 3.91 -12.98
CA SER A 44 -4.38 2.86 -12.21
C SER A 44 -3.82 1.47 -12.52
N LYS A 45 -3.86 0.57 -11.53
CA LYS A 45 -3.55 -0.85 -11.68
C LYS A 45 -4.56 -1.68 -10.91
N THR A 46 -5.29 -2.56 -11.59
CA THR A 46 -6.20 -3.53 -10.96
C THR A 46 -5.56 -4.92 -10.93
N VAL A 47 -5.53 -5.52 -9.76
CA VAL A 47 -4.99 -6.87 -9.53
C VAL A 47 -6.13 -7.87 -9.47
N PHE A 48 -5.98 -8.95 -10.23
CA PHE A 48 -6.90 -10.09 -10.27
C PHE A 48 -6.16 -11.35 -9.86
N THR A 49 -6.86 -12.29 -9.23
CA THR A 49 -6.41 -13.69 -9.16
C THR A 49 -7.12 -14.48 -10.25
N ASN A 50 -6.38 -15.34 -10.94
CA ASN A 50 -6.91 -16.31 -11.88
C ASN A 50 -7.16 -17.63 -11.16
N ASP A 51 -8.42 -18.07 -11.15
CA ASP A 51 -8.83 -19.39 -10.70
C ASP A 51 -9.45 -20.15 -11.89
N ASN A 52 -8.65 -21.02 -12.52
CA ASN A 52 -9.08 -21.85 -13.65
C ASN A 52 -9.75 -21.08 -14.81
N GLY A 53 -9.23 -19.90 -15.13
CA GLY A 53 -9.76 -19.03 -16.20
C GLY A 53 -10.78 -17.99 -15.72
N LEU A 54 -11.21 -18.05 -14.45
CA LEU A 54 -12.10 -17.07 -13.85
C LEU A 54 -11.30 -16.00 -13.10
N LEU A 55 -11.43 -14.75 -13.55
CA LEU A 55 -10.76 -13.60 -12.95
C LEU A 55 -11.54 -13.07 -11.75
N ASN A 56 -10.89 -13.04 -10.59
CA ASN A 56 -11.44 -12.47 -9.37
C ASN A 56 -10.69 -11.17 -9.02
N LYS A 57 -11.42 -10.05 -8.99
CA LYS A 57 -10.88 -8.75 -8.52
C LYS A 57 -10.36 -8.86 -7.09
N GLN A 58 -9.19 -8.28 -6.84
CA GLN A 58 -8.57 -8.23 -5.52
C GLN A 58 -8.47 -6.80 -5.00
N VAL A 59 -7.60 -6.01 -5.63
CA VAL A 59 -7.26 -4.65 -5.22
C VAL A 59 -7.06 -3.79 -6.47
N MET A 60 -7.45 -2.52 -6.37
CA MET A 60 -7.19 -1.50 -7.36
C MET A 60 -6.33 -0.42 -6.73
N TYR A 61 -5.26 -0.05 -7.42
CA TYR A 61 -4.41 1.09 -7.09
C TYR A 61 -4.75 2.25 -8.02
N GLU A 62 -4.82 3.44 -7.44
CA GLU A 62 -4.92 4.71 -8.15
C GLU A 62 -3.71 5.55 -7.75
N PHE A 63 -3.02 6.11 -8.75
CA PHE A 63 -1.80 6.87 -8.53
C PHE A 63 -2.03 8.33 -8.88
N THR A 64 -1.60 9.22 -7.99
CA THR A 64 -1.49 10.65 -8.28
C THR A 64 -0.02 11.03 -8.35
N TYR A 65 0.26 12.16 -9.00
CA TYR A 65 1.62 12.59 -9.27
C TYR A 65 1.85 14.02 -8.78
N ASP A 66 3.05 14.28 -8.29
CA ASP A 66 3.48 15.62 -7.89
C ASP A 66 3.84 16.48 -9.11
N LYS A 67 4.25 17.73 -8.84
CA LYS A 67 4.66 18.71 -9.86
C LYS A 67 5.88 18.28 -10.69
N ASP A 68 6.73 17.42 -10.15
CA ASP A 68 7.94 16.92 -10.81
C ASP A 68 7.67 15.60 -11.54
N GLY A 69 6.43 15.12 -11.49
CA GLY A 69 5.97 13.94 -12.18
C GLY A 69 6.29 12.63 -11.46
N LYS A 70 6.72 12.66 -10.20
CA LYS A 70 6.88 11.46 -9.35
C LYS A 70 5.55 11.13 -8.66
N VAL A 71 5.40 9.89 -8.17
CA VAL A 71 4.14 9.46 -7.54
C VAL A 71 3.97 10.20 -6.22
N ALA A 72 2.89 10.95 -6.04
CA ALA A 72 2.57 11.64 -4.80
C ALA A 72 1.76 10.76 -3.86
N GLU A 73 0.78 10.03 -4.41
CA GLU A 73 -0.05 9.11 -3.63
C GLU A 73 -0.30 7.81 -4.39
N LYS A 74 -0.37 6.71 -3.62
CA LYS A 74 -0.91 5.42 -4.03
C LYS A 74 -2.13 5.12 -3.17
N LYS A 75 -3.31 5.21 -3.76
CA LYS A 75 -4.59 4.93 -3.09
C LYS A 75 -5.05 3.53 -3.45
N ALA A 76 -5.29 2.69 -2.44
CA ALA A 76 -5.76 1.33 -2.62
C ALA A 76 -7.26 1.22 -2.30
N ARG A 77 -7.99 0.53 -3.18
CA ARG A 77 -9.36 0.07 -2.95
C ARG A 77 -9.41 -1.44 -3.02
N ARG A 78 -10.10 -2.08 -2.09
CA ARG A 78 -10.31 -3.53 -2.06
C ARG A 78 -11.67 -3.89 -2.66
N TRP A 79 -11.74 -5.01 -3.36
CA TRP A 79 -13.02 -5.48 -3.90
C TRP A 79 -13.85 -6.16 -2.81
N ASN A 80 -15.03 -5.65 -2.53
CA ASN A 80 -16.01 -6.33 -1.69
C ASN A 80 -16.87 -7.25 -2.58
N LYS A 81 -16.66 -8.56 -2.47
CA LYS A 81 -17.39 -9.57 -3.24
C LYS A 81 -18.90 -9.61 -2.94
N ALA A 82 -19.30 -9.29 -1.71
CA ALA A 82 -20.70 -9.37 -1.30
C ALA A 82 -21.53 -8.20 -1.85
N SER A 83 -20.96 -7.00 -1.90
CA SER A 83 -21.62 -5.80 -2.44
C SER A 83 -21.28 -5.52 -3.90
N GLU A 84 -20.33 -6.26 -4.49
CA GLU A 84 -19.79 -6.03 -5.83
C GLU A 84 -19.31 -4.59 -6.05
N THR A 85 -18.61 -4.04 -5.05
CA THR A 85 -18.10 -2.66 -5.10
C THR A 85 -16.66 -2.55 -4.61
N TRP A 86 -15.98 -1.51 -5.09
CA TRP A 86 -14.67 -1.11 -4.58
C TRP A 86 -14.85 -0.31 -3.29
N GLU A 87 -14.24 -0.77 -2.20
CA GLU A 87 -14.21 -0.06 -0.92
C GLU A 87 -12.83 0.56 -0.66
N PRO A 88 -12.75 1.75 -0.02
CA PRO A 88 -11.49 2.29 0.48
C PRO A 88 -10.73 1.27 1.33
N PHE A 89 -9.41 1.18 1.15
CA PHE A 89 -8.58 0.25 1.91
C PHE A 89 -7.44 0.97 2.62
N TYR A 90 -6.50 1.57 1.88
CA TYR A 90 -5.40 2.34 2.46
C TYR A 90 -4.91 3.41 1.48
N LEU A 91 -4.11 4.33 1.98
CA LEU A 91 -3.40 5.36 1.23
C LEU A 91 -1.93 5.32 1.62
N ILE A 92 -1.04 5.52 0.65
CA ILE A 92 0.37 5.82 0.90
C ILE A 92 0.66 7.15 0.22
N SER A 93 1.18 8.13 0.96
CA SER A 93 1.72 9.37 0.41
C SER A 93 3.25 9.29 0.37
N TYR A 94 3.86 9.94 -0.62
CA TYR A 94 5.30 9.91 -0.84
C TYR A 94 5.86 11.33 -0.93
N GLN A 95 7.03 11.52 -0.33
CA GLN A 95 7.83 12.73 -0.42
C GLN A 95 9.26 12.35 -0.78
N TYR A 96 9.88 13.14 -1.64
CA TYR A 96 11.18 12.82 -2.22
C TYR A 96 12.24 13.78 -1.68
N ASP A 97 13.29 13.21 -1.10
CA ASP A 97 14.49 13.94 -0.73
C ASP A 97 15.57 13.62 -1.78
N ASN A 98 15.73 14.53 -2.73
CA ASN A 98 16.70 14.35 -3.81
C ASN A 98 18.16 14.53 -3.34
N GLU A 99 18.40 15.23 -2.23
CA GLU A 99 19.75 15.45 -1.71
C GLU A 99 20.28 14.17 -1.05
N ASN A 100 19.44 13.51 -0.25
CA ASN A 100 19.78 12.28 0.44
C ASN A 100 19.45 11.02 -0.37
N GLY A 101 18.79 11.16 -1.53
CA GLY A 101 18.43 10.03 -2.39
C GLY A 101 17.40 9.10 -1.75
N THR A 102 16.47 9.63 -0.95
CA THR A 102 15.48 8.86 -0.19
C THR A 102 14.05 9.23 -0.56
N ILE A 103 13.13 8.30 -0.31
CA ILE A 103 11.69 8.48 -0.45
C ILE A 103 11.07 8.26 0.92
N HIS A 104 10.51 9.32 1.51
CA HIS A 104 9.71 9.21 2.72
C HIS A 104 8.28 8.86 2.34
N SER A 105 7.72 7.85 3.01
CA SER A 105 6.36 7.39 2.76
C SER A 105 5.55 7.32 4.04
N VAL A 106 4.29 7.72 3.96
CA VAL A 106 3.33 7.64 5.08
C VAL A 106 2.16 6.79 4.64
N TYR A 107 2.00 5.64 5.29
CA TYR A 107 0.88 4.73 5.13
C TYR A 107 -0.23 5.09 6.11
N GLY A 108 -1.48 5.05 5.65
CA GLY A 108 -2.67 5.12 6.50
C GLY A 108 -3.79 4.20 6.00
N MET A 109 -4.35 3.39 6.90
CA MET A 109 -5.49 2.53 6.60
C MET A 109 -6.79 3.32 6.72
N TRP A 110 -7.79 2.96 5.93
CA TRP A 110 -9.11 3.58 5.98
C TRP A 110 -9.82 3.28 7.32
N ASP A 111 -10.19 4.32 8.07
CA ASP A 111 -11.08 4.24 9.22
C ASP A 111 -12.52 4.59 8.79
N LYS A 112 -13.43 3.63 8.97
CA LYS A 112 -14.86 3.83 8.71
C LYS A 112 -15.51 4.79 9.70
N LYS A 113 -14.93 5.03 10.87
CA LYS A 113 -15.48 5.91 11.91
C LYS A 113 -15.19 7.37 11.60
N THR A 114 -13.95 7.70 11.22
CA THR A 114 -13.52 9.07 10.92
C THR A 114 -13.71 9.42 9.45
N ASN A 115 -13.92 8.43 8.57
CA ASN A 115 -13.93 8.57 7.11
C ASN A 115 -12.62 9.17 6.57
N ALA A 116 -11.49 8.74 7.14
CA ALA A 116 -10.15 9.18 6.77
C ALA A 116 -9.17 8.00 6.72
N TYR A 117 -7.97 8.24 6.17
CA TYR A 117 -6.87 7.27 6.16
C TYR A 117 -5.95 7.47 7.36
N ASP A 118 -6.52 7.46 8.56
CA ASP A 118 -5.84 7.78 9.83
C ASP A 118 -5.69 6.57 10.78
N LEU A 119 -6.13 5.38 10.34
CA LEU A 119 -5.98 4.15 11.11
C LEU A 119 -4.63 3.48 10.86
N ASN A 120 -3.94 3.07 11.93
CA ASN A 120 -2.66 2.35 11.87
C ASN A 120 -1.59 3.06 11.02
N ILE A 121 -1.42 4.37 11.23
CA ILE A 121 -0.40 5.18 10.52
C ILE A 121 1.00 4.58 10.73
N GLN A 122 1.75 4.48 9.64
CA GLN A 122 3.13 4.01 9.63
C GLN A 122 3.97 4.86 8.68
N GLU A 123 5.22 5.14 9.07
CA GLU A 123 6.17 5.89 8.26
C GLU A 123 7.35 5.00 7.88
N MET A 124 7.83 5.14 6.65
CA MET A 124 8.98 4.39 6.15
C MET A 124 9.83 5.26 5.22
N THR A 125 11.14 5.07 5.28
CA THR A 125 12.09 5.66 4.35
C THR A 125 12.64 4.58 3.42
N LEU A 126 12.48 4.78 2.12
CA LEU A 126 12.99 3.91 1.06
C LEU A 126 14.18 4.60 0.37
N SER A 127 15.07 3.83 -0.24
CA SER A 127 16.04 4.41 -1.18
C SER A 127 15.31 4.82 -2.47
N SER A 128 15.75 5.91 -3.10
CA SER A 128 15.23 6.32 -4.41
C SER A 128 15.40 5.25 -5.50
N SER A 129 16.33 4.30 -5.33
CA SER A 129 16.46 3.14 -6.23
C SER A 129 15.25 2.20 -6.22
N ASN A 130 14.43 2.24 -5.17
CA ASN A 130 13.22 1.41 -5.04
C ASN A 130 11.97 2.13 -5.60
N TYR A 131 12.12 3.23 -6.34
CA TYR A 131 11.00 4.00 -6.87
C TYR A 131 10.01 3.14 -7.68
N GLU A 132 10.50 2.25 -8.53
CA GLU A 132 9.65 1.38 -9.37
C GLU A 132 8.79 0.40 -8.55
N GLU A 133 9.20 0.07 -7.32
CA GLU A 133 8.43 -0.81 -6.43
C GLU A 133 7.13 -0.16 -5.95
N ILE A 134 7.00 1.17 -6.03
CA ILE A 134 5.77 1.90 -5.71
C ILE A 134 4.60 1.41 -6.57
N PHE A 135 4.86 1.06 -7.84
CA PHE A 135 3.83 0.60 -8.78
C PHE A 135 3.41 -0.85 -8.58
N SER A 136 4.10 -1.62 -7.72
CA SER A 136 3.82 -3.04 -7.48
C SER A 136 2.51 -3.28 -6.70
#